data_AF-A0A5J5AUC4-F1
#
_entry.id   AF-A0A5J5AUC4-F1
#
_cell.length_a   1.000
_cell.length_b   1.000
_cell.length_c   1.000
_cell.angle_alpha   90.00
_cell.angle_beta   90.00
_cell.angle_gamma   90.00
#
_symmetry.space_group_name_H-M   'P 1'
#
loop_
_entity.id
_entity.type
_entity.pdbx_description
1 polymer ?
#
loop_
_entity_poly.entity_id
_entity_poly.type
_entity_poly.pdbx_seq_one_letter_code
_entity_poly.pdbx_strand_id
1 'polypeptide(L)'
;MYIKEICLEGFKSYATRTVVQGFDPFFNAITGLNGSGKSNILDSICFVLGITNLQQVRASNLQELVYKQGQAGITKATVSVVFDNSDRSRSPLGCENCPEITVTRQIVVGGRNKYLINGHLAQPSRVQNLFHSVQLNVNNPHFLIMQGRITKVLNMKPPEILSMLEEAAGTRMYETKKEAALKTLEKKQSKVDEIDKLLDH
;
A
#
# COMPACT_ATOMS: atom_id res chain seq x y z
N MET A 1 -14.85 -5.54 3.49
CA MET A 1 -14.13 -5.22 2.24
C MET A 1 -13.20 -6.37 1.89
N TYR A 2 -13.22 -6.86 0.65
CA TYR A 2 -12.29 -7.89 0.13
C TYR A 2 -12.00 -7.64 -1.36
N ILE A 3 -10.96 -8.23 -1.92
CA ILE A 3 -10.62 -8.07 -3.34
C ILE A 3 -11.60 -8.89 -4.19
N LYS A 4 -12.22 -8.29 -5.21
CA LYS A 4 -13.04 -9.00 -6.21
C LYS A 4 -12.26 -9.31 -7.47
N GLU A 5 -11.45 -8.35 -7.91
CA GLU A 5 -10.74 -8.40 -9.18
C GLU A 5 -9.39 -7.68 -9.09
N ILE A 6 -8.40 -8.22 -9.78
CA ILE A 6 -7.10 -7.58 -10.05
C ILE A 6 -6.90 -7.52 -11.56
N CYS A 7 -6.77 -6.31 -12.10
CA CYS A 7 -6.44 -6.08 -13.50
C CYS A 7 -4.98 -5.60 -13.61
N LEU A 8 -4.15 -6.34 -14.33
CA LEU A 8 -2.75 -6.04 -14.58
C LEU A 8 -2.52 -5.77 -16.07
N GLU A 9 -1.74 -4.75 -16.40
CA GLU A 9 -1.36 -4.43 -17.77
C GLU A 9 0.06 -3.88 -17.78
N GLY A 10 0.95 -4.46 -18.59
CA GLY A 10 2.35 -4.04 -18.69
C GLY A 10 3.14 -4.18 -17.37
N PHE A 11 2.69 -5.00 -16.42
CA PHE A 11 3.26 -5.14 -15.08
C PHE A 11 4.11 -6.41 -14.97
N LYS A 12 5.41 -6.25 -14.74
CA LYS A 12 6.39 -7.34 -14.57
C LYS A 12 6.35 -8.43 -15.65
N SER A 13 5.72 -9.57 -15.38
CA SER A 13 5.56 -10.69 -16.32
C SER A 13 4.30 -10.58 -17.18
N TYR A 14 3.38 -9.68 -16.84
CA TYR A 14 2.10 -9.48 -17.53
C TYR A 14 2.24 -8.39 -18.59
N ALA A 15 2.70 -8.76 -19.78
CA ALA A 15 2.85 -7.84 -20.90
C ALA A 15 1.50 -7.25 -21.34
N THR A 16 0.50 -8.12 -21.50
CA THR A 16 -0.85 -7.76 -21.95
C THR A 16 -1.81 -7.64 -20.76
N ARG A 17 -2.95 -7.00 -21.01
CA ARG A 17 -4.02 -6.89 -20.02
C ARG A 17 -4.47 -8.28 -19.57
N THR A 18 -4.32 -8.56 -18.28
CA THR A 18 -4.72 -9.79 -17.62
C THR A 18 -5.64 -9.44 -16.46
N VAL A 19 -6.78 -10.11 -16.37
CA VAL A 19 -7.76 -9.88 -15.31
C VAL A 19 -7.88 -11.16 -14.49
N VAL A 20 -7.58 -11.05 -13.20
CA VAL A 20 -7.72 -12.13 -12.22
C VAL A 20 -9.00 -11.85 -11.43
N GLN A 21 -9.99 -12.71 -11.58
CA GLN A 21 -11.31 -12.59 -10.94
C GLN A 21 -11.58 -13.81 -10.06
N GLY A 22 -12.74 -13.82 -9.39
CA GLY A 22 -13.20 -14.98 -8.62
C GLY A 22 -12.52 -15.12 -7.26
N PHE A 23 -12.08 -14.01 -6.68
CA PHE A 23 -11.55 -14.00 -5.32
C PHE A 23 -12.67 -14.25 -4.30
N ASP A 24 -12.43 -15.20 -3.40
CA ASP A 24 -13.28 -15.53 -2.27
C ASP A 24 -13.01 -14.55 -1.09
N PRO A 25 -14.02 -14.19 -0.28
CA PRO A 25 -13.81 -13.29 0.87
C PRO A 25 -12.89 -13.85 1.96
N PHE A 26 -12.68 -15.17 2.03
CA PHE A 26 -12.00 -15.84 3.12
C PHE A 26 -10.68 -16.49 2.69
N PHE A 27 -10.71 -17.34 1.67
CA PHE A 27 -9.54 -18.14 1.29
C PHE A 27 -9.28 -18.14 -0.21
N ASN A 28 -8.09 -17.69 -0.59
CA ASN A 28 -7.64 -17.62 -1.97
C ASN A 28 -6.31 -18.34 -2.12
N ALA A 29 -6.20 -19.20 -3.14
CA ALA A 29 -4.96 -19.90 -3.48
C ALA A 29 -4.50 -19.51 -4.88
N ILE A 30 -3.27 -19.04 -4.99
CA ILE A 30 -2.61 -18.75 -6.27
C ILE A 30 -1.53 -19.82 -6.48
N THR A 31 -1.74 -20.68 -7.47
CA THR A 31 -0.83 -21.79 -7.81
C THR A 31 -0.37 -21.71 -9.26
N GLY A 32 0.75 -22.37 -9.56
CA GLY A 32 1.32 -22.41 -10.90
C GLY A 32 2.80 -22.76 -10.90
N LEU A 33 3.32 -23.14 -12.06
CA LEU A 33 4.72 -23.49 -12.27
C LEU A 33 5.67 -22.35 -11.86
N ASN A 34 6.93 -22.66 -11.58
CA ASN A 34 7.94 -21.63 -11.33
C ASN A 34 8.16 -20.79 -12.59
N GLY A 35 8.30 -19.47 -12.41
CA GLY A 35 8.42 -18.51 -13.53
C GLY A 35 7.10 -18.07 -14.17
N SER A 36 5.95 -18.68 -13.84
CA SER A 36 4.63 -18.33 -14.41
C SER A 36 4.08 -16.94 -14.01
N GLY A 37 4.77 -16.19 -13.17
CA GLY A 37 4.32 -14.87 -12.72
C GLY A 37 3.41 -14.88 -11.48
N LYS A 38 3.13 -16.04 -10.86
CA LYS A 38 2.30 -16.15 -9.64
C LYS A 38 2.61 -15.12 -8.55
N SER A 39 3.89 -14.95 -8.19
CA SER A 39 4.31 -13.98 -7.18
C SER A 39 4.13 -12.53 -7.63
N ASN A 40 4.07 -12.26 -8.94
CA ASN A 40 3.84 -10.91 -9.46
C ASN A 40 2.39 -10.46 -9.25
N ILE A 41 1.44 -11.39 -9.05
CA ILE A 41 0.07 -11.03 -8.61
C ILE A 41 0.15 -10.40 -7.21
N LEU A 42 0.86 -11.03 -6.28
CA LEU A 42 1.06 -10.49 -4.93
C LEU A 42 1.79 -9.15 -4.96
N ASP A 43 2.84 -9.03 -5.77
CA ASP A 43 3.55 -7.76 -5.94
C ASP A 43 2.64 -6.65 -6.48
N SER A 44 1.70 -6.99 -7.36
CA SER A 44 0.75 -6.03 -7.95
C SER A 44 -0.21 -5.46 -6.89
N ILE A 45 -0.67 -6.31 -5.97
CA ILE A 45 -1.50 -5.88 -4.82
C ILE A 45 -0.68 -4.94 -3.96
N CYS A 46 0.55 -5.33 -3.58
CA CYS A 46 1.43 -4.52 -2.75
C CYS A 46 1.76 -3.18 -3.40
N PHE A 47 1.96 -3.19 -4.71
CA PHE A 47 2.18 -2.00 -5.52
C PHE A 47 0.98 -1.05 -5.45
N VAL A 48 -0.25 -1.53 -5.62
CA VAL A 48 -1.47 -0.70 -5.52
C VAL A 48 -1.71 -0.19 -4.10
N LEU A 49 -1.45 -1.02 -3.08
CA LEU A 49 -1.56 -0.63 -1.68
C LEU A 49 -0.53 0.43 -1.24
N GLY A 50 0.44 0.76 -2.09
CA GLY A 50 1.38 1.85 -1.86
C GLY A 50 2.57 1.46 -1.00
N ILE A 51 3.10 0.26 -1.24
CA ILE A 51 4.34 -0.18 -0.61
C ILE A 51 5.50 0.79 -0.89
N THR A 52 6.20 1.17 0.18
CA THR A 52 7.30 2.14 0.16
C THR A 52 8.65 1.45 -0.06
N ASN A 53 8.87 0.31 0.60
CA ASN A 53 10.07 -0.50 0.41
C ASN A 53 9.92 -1.43 -0.79
N LEU A 54 10.48 -1.04 -1.94
CA LEU A 54 10.38 -1.79 -3.20
C LEU A 54 11.09 -3.14 -3.19
N GLN A 55 12.05 -3.37 -2.30
CA GLN A 55 12.68 -4.68 -2.16
C GLN A 55 11.66 -5.76 -1.80
N GLN A 56 10.58 -5.39 -1.10
CA GLN A 56 9.46 -6.29 -0.79
C GLN A 56 8.75 -6.75 -2.06
N VAL A 57 8.60 -5.89 -3.06
CA VAL A 57 8.07 -6.27 -4.37
C VAL A 57 9.18 -6.66 -5.34
N ARG A 58 10.33 -7.15 -4.85
CA ARG A 58 11.43 -7.70 -5.68
C ARG A 58 11.83 -6.75 -6.82
N ALA A 59 11.98 -5.47 -6.49
CA ALA A 59 12.39 -4.42 -7.41
C ALA A 59 13.31 -3.42 -6.69
N SER A 60 14.31 -2.91 -7.38
CA SER A 60 15.20 -1.85 -6.86
C SER A 60 14.60 -0.46 -7.06
N ASN A 61 13.84 -0.28 -8.14
CA ASN A 61 13.21 0.97 -8.53
C ASN A 61 11.84 0.71 -9.19
N LEU A 62 11.03 1.76 -9.37
CA LEU A 62 9.69 1.61 -9.93
C LEU A 62 9.68 1.18 -11.40
N GLN A 63 10.71 1.51 -12.18
CA GLN A 63 10.75 1.19 -13.62
C GLN A 63 10.89 -0.33 -13.85
N GLU A 64 11.51 -1.05 -12.91
CA GLU A 64 11.58 -2.52 -12.91
C GLU A 64 10.22 -3.21 -12.76
N LEU A 65 9.18 -2.49 -12.32
CA LEU A 65 7.83 -3.01 -12.27
C LEU A 65 7.14 -2.99 -13.64
N VAL A 66 7.67 -2.22 -14.60
CA VAL A 66 7.18 -2.22 -15.99
C VAL A 66 7.73 -3.44 -16.71
N TYR A 67 6.90 -4.06 -17.56
CA TYR A 67 7.28 -5.23 -18.35
C TYR A 67 8.60 -4.99 -19.09
N LYS A 68 9.59 -5.85 -18.83
CA LYS A 68 10.96 -5.75 -19.38
C LYS A 68 11.58 -4.34 -19.22
N GLN A 69 11.25 -3.63 -18.14
CA GLN A 69 11.73 -2.25 -17.87
C GLN A 69 11.43 -1.26 -19.01
N GLY A 70 10.42 -1.52 -19.84
CA GLY A 70 10.11 -0.71 -21.01
C GLY A 70 10.86 -1.04 -22.29
N GLN A 71 11.86 -1.94 -22.25
CA GLN A 71 12.68 -2.27 -23.41
C GLN A 71 11.92 -3.03 -24.51
N ALA A 72 10.78 -3.63 -24.17
CA ALA A 72 9.91 -4.35 -25.11
C ALA A 72 8.80 -3.48 -25.73
N GLY A 73 8.96 -2.15 -25.75
CA GLY A 73 7.98 -1.19 -26.28
C GLY A 73 6.79 -0.90 -25.35
N ILE A 74 6.66 -1.62 -24.22
CA ILE A 74 5.63 -1.41 -23.21
C ILE A 74 6.19 -0.47 -22.13
N THR A 75 5.97 0.83 -22.27
CA THR A 75 6.54 1.85 -21.38
C THR A 75 5.66 2.23 -20.19
N LYS A 76 4.53 1.55 -20.01
CA LYS A 76 3.54 1.83 -18.97
C LYS A 76 3.12 0.53 -18.28
N ALA A 77 3.02 0.57 -16.96
CA ALA A 77 2.33 -0.46 -16.19
C ALA A 77 1.12 0.15 -15.48
N THR A 78 -0.01 -0.55 -15.55
CA THR A 78 -1.25 -0.23 -14.85
C THR A 78 -1.64 -1.44 -14.02
N VAL A 79 -1.90 -1.23 -12.73
CA VAL A 79 -2.55 -2.22 -11.88
C VAL A 79 -3.78 -1.59 -11.26
N SER A 80 -4.92 -2.23 -11.39
CA SER A 80 -6.18 -1.86 -10.73
C SER A 80 -6.64 -3.01 -9.85
N VAL A 81 -7.02 -2.70 -8.62
CA VAL A 81 -7.65 -3.66 -7.71
C VAL A 81 -9.05 -3.16 -7.40
N VAL A 82 -10.04 -4.01 -7.63
CA VAL A 82 -11.45 -3.77 -7.32
C VAL A 82 -11.75 -4.46 -6.00
N PHE A 83 -12.29 -3.70 -5.06
CA PHE A 83 -12.68 -4.16 -3.74
C PHE A 83 -14.21 -4.17 -3.64
N ASP A 84 -14.76 -5.26 -3.10
CA ASP A 84 -16.13 -5.28 -2.61
C ASP A 84 -16.23 -4.37 -1.39
N ASN A 85 -17.19 -3.44 -1.40
CA ASN A 85 -17.45 -2.53 -0.31
C ASN A 85 -18.93 -2.60 0.14
N SER A 86 -19.54 -3.78 0.05
CA SER A 86 -20.95 -4.00 0.40
C SER A 86 -21.20 -3.87 1.91
N ASP A 87 -20.21 -4.21 2.75
CA ASP A 87 -20.26 -4.02 4.20
C ASP A 87 -19.94 -2.57 4.58
N ARG A 88 -20.99 -1.80 4.86
CA ARG A 88 -20.90 -0.39 5.27
C ARG A 88 -20.15 -0.17 6.58
N SER A 89 -20.17 -1.15 7.49
CA SER A 89 -19.49 -1.03 8.79
C SER A 89 -17.96 -1.03 8.65
N ARG A 90 -17.46 -1.59 7.54
CA ARG A 90 -16.03 -1.67 7.20
C ARG A 90 -15.66 -0.80 6.01
N SER A 91 -16.55 0.10 5.58
CA SER A 91 -16.29 1.00 4.48
C SER A 91 -15.29 2.08 4.88
N PRO A 92 -14.32 2.43 4.02
CA PRO A 92 -13.50 3.61 4.23
C PRO A 92 -14.35 4.88 4.32
N LEU A 93 -13.90 5.84 5.14
CA LEU A 93 -14.55 7.13 5.29
C LEU A 93 -14.71 7.84 3.92
N GLY A 94 -15.93 8.25 3.61
CA GLY A 94 -16.28 8.94 2.36
C GLY A 94 -16.48 8.00 1.15
N CYS A 95 -16.50 6.68 1.36
CA CYS A 95 -16.81 5.68 0.33
C CYS A 95 -18.03 4.81 0.68
N GLU A 96 -18.82 5.18 1.69
CA GLU A 96 -19.92 4.38 2.25
C GLU A 96 -21.06 4.15 1.25
N ASN A 97 -21.21 5.05 0.28
CA ASN A 97 -22.21 4.97 -0.79
C ASN A 97 -21.69 4.26 -2.04
N CYS A 98 -20.42 3.85 -2.06
CA CYS A 98 -19.82 3.13 -3.17
C CYS A 98 -19.88 1.62 -2.87
N PRO A 99 -20.66 0.82 -3.63
CA PRO A 99 -20.72 -0.63 -3.42
C PRO A 99 -19.39 -1.31 -3.78
N GLU A 100 -18.58 -0.67 -4.63
CA GLU A 100 -17.25 -1.12 -5.01
C GLU A 100 -16.27 0.06 -4.98
N ILE A 101 -15.02 -0.26 -4.66
CA ILE A 101 -13.92 0.70 -4.67
C ILE A 101 -12.83 0.16 -5.60
N THR A 102 -12.50 0.90 -6.63
CA THR A 102 -11.39 0.59 -7.54
C THR A 102 -10.21 1.48 -7.21
N VAL A 103 -9.08 0.90 -6.86
CA VAL A 103 -7.82 1.62 -6.67
C VAL A 103 -6.86 1.23 -7.79
N THR A 104 -6.40 2.22 -8.54
CA THR A 104 -5.47 2.04 -9.66
C THR A 104 -4.16 2.76 -9.38
N ARG A 105 -3.04 2.09 -9.64
CA ARG A 105 -1.71 2.71 -9.68
C ARG A 105 -1.11 2.55 -11.07
N GLN A 106 -0.64 3.65 -11.62
CA GLN A 106 0.03 3.71 -12.92
C GLN A 106 1.43 4.25 -12.78
N ILE A 107 2.35 3.61 -13.51
CA ILE A 107 3.74 4.05 -13.65
C ILE A 107 4.08 4.11 -15.15
N VAL A 108 4.87 5.09 -15.53
CA VAL A 108 5.36 5.27 -16.90
C VAL A 108 6.87 5.42 -16.84
N VAL A 109 7.61 4.67 -17.67
CA VAL A 109 9.07 4.75 -17.73
C VAL A 109 9.48 6.18 -18.10
N GLY A 110 10.32 6.81 -17.28
CA GLY A 110 10.70 8.22 -17.42
C GLY A 110 9.56 9.23 -17.19
N GLY A 111 8.36 8.76 -16.84
CA GLY A 111 7.18 9.59 -16.65
C GLY A 111 6.75 9.72 -15.19
N ARG A 112 5.55 10.26 -14.98
CA ARG A 112 4.96 10.43 -13.65
C ARG A 112 4.16 9.21 -13.22
N ASN A 113 4.25 8.91 -11.94
CA ASN A 113 3.44 7.89 -11.30
C ASN A 113 2.16 8.54 -10.79
N LYS A 114 1.02 7.87 -10.94
CA LYS A 114 -0.27 8.40 -10.49
C LYS A 114 -1.14 7.33 -9.88
N TYR A 115 -1.95 7.75 -8.92
CA TYR A 115 -3.00 6.94 -8.34
C TYR A 115 -4.35 7.43 -8.80
N LEU A 116 -5.28 6.49 -8.95
CA LEU A 116 -6.68 6.78 -9.15
C LEU A 116 -7.51 6.01 -8.13
N ILE A 117 -8.55 6.64 -7.61
CA ILE A 117 -9.60 5.99 -6.80
C ILE A 117 -10.91 6.21 -7.57
N ASN A 118 -11.57 5.12 -7.95
CA ASN A 118 -12.78 5.14 -8.80
C ASN A 118 -12.61 5.99 -10.07
N GLY A 119 -11.44 5.92 -10.70
CA GLY A 119 -11.11 6.68 -11.91
C GLY A 119 -10.70 8.14 -11.69
N HIS A 120 -10.82 8.68 -10.47
CA HIS A 120 -10.39 10.05 -10.15
C HIS A 120 -8.97 10.09 -9.62
N LEU A 121 -8.18 11.09 -10.06
CA LEU A 121 -6.81 11.27 -9.60
C LEU A 121 -6.75 11.46 -8.08
N ALA A 122 -5.90 10.69 -7.41
CA ALA A 122 -5.72 10.74 -5.97
C ALA A 122 -4.25 10.95 -5.60
N GLN A 123 -4.03 11.68 -4.50
CA GLN A 123 -2.71 11.78 -3.89
C GLN A 123 -2.34 10.46 -3.21
N PRO A 124 -1.05 10.07 -3.18
CA PRO A 124 -0.61 8.85 -2.49
C PRO A 124 -1.04 8.79 -1.02
N SER A 125 -1.03 9.92 -0.32
CA SER A 125 -1.49 10.03 1.08
C SER A 125 -2.98 9.69 1.23
N ARG A 126 -3.82 10.03 0.26
CA ARG A 126 -5.24 9.68 0.26
C ARG A 126 -5.45 8.17 0.12
N VAL A 127 -4.69 7.53 -0.77
CA VAL A 127 -4.72 6.07 -0.96
C VAL A 127 -4.24 5.36 0.30
N GLN A 128 -3.15 5.84 0.91
CA GLN A 128 -2.69 5.31 2.19
C GLN A 128 -3.77 5.45 3.26
N ASN A 129 -4.34 6.64 3.47
CA ASN A 129 -5.38 6.87 4.48
C ASN A 129 -6.60 5.95 4.26
N LEU A 130 -7.00 5.74 3.00
CA LEU A 130 -8.08 4.81 2.65
C LEU A 130 -7.79 3.40 3.17
N PHE A 131 -6.61 2.84 2.87
CA PHE A 131 -6.26 1.50 3.31
C PHE A 131 -6.01 1.39 4.83
N HIS A 132 -5.43 2.42 5.46
CA HIS A 132 -5.30 2.44 6.92
C HIS A 132 -6.66 2.47 7.64
N SER A 133 -7.68 3.13 7.07
CA SER A 133 -9.03 3.19 7.66
C SER A 133 -9.71 1.82 7.74
N VAL A 134 -9.32 0.89 6.87
CA VAL A 134 -9.80 -0.49 6.84
C VAL A 134 -8.76 -1.49 7.37
N GLN A 135 -7.78 -0.99 8.14
CA GLN A 135 -6.71 -1.77 8.77
C GLN A 135 -5.85 -2.59 7.78
N LEU A 136 -5.76 -2.13 6.53
CA LEU A 136 -4.87 -2.69 5.53
C LEU A 136 -3.62 -1.83 5.43
N ASN A 137 -2.52 -2.28 6.04
CA ASN A 137 -1.24 -1.58 5.96
C ASN A 137 -0.17 -2.48 5.33
N VAL A 138 0.06 -2.29 4.02
CA VAL A 138 1.09 -3.05 3.29
C VAL A 138 2.52 -2.72 3.73
N ASN A 139 2.73 -1.56 4.36
CA ASN A 139 4.04 -1.19 4.88
C ASN A 139 4.34 -1.88 6.22
N ASN A 140 3.33 -2.45 6.86
CA ASN A 140 3.53 -3.30 8.01
C ASN A 140 4.22 -4.61 7.53
N PRO A 141 5.43 -4.91 8.01
CA PRO A 141 6.19 -6.09 7.59
C PRO A 141 5.51 -7.41 7.95
N HIS A 142 4.55 -7.40 8.88
CA HIS A 142 3.78 -8.57 9.33
C HIS A 142 2.51 -8.82 8.50
N PHE A 143 2.03 -7.82 7.74
CA PHE A 143 0.90 -8.00 6.82
C PHE A 143 1.28 -8.90 5.64
N LEU A 144 2.57 -8.89 5.26
CA LEU A 144 3.10 -9.64 4.13
C LEU A 144 4.28 -10.51 4.55
N ILE A 145 4.01 -11.80 4.77
CA ILE A 145 5.03 -12.79 5.11
C ILE A 145 5.49 -13.48 3.83
N MET A 146 6.60 -12.99 3.28
CA MET A 146 7.28 -13.64 2.17
C MET A 146 8.18 -14.78 2.65
N GLN A 147 8.57 -15.65 1.71
CA GLN A 147 9.60 -16.65 1.93
C GLN A 147 10.86 -16.00 2.52
N GLY A 148 11.43 -16.60 3.56
CA GLY A 148 12.60 -16.07 4.27
C GLY A 148 12.27 -15.03 5.35
N ARG A 149 11.07 -14.46 5.41
CA ARG A 149 10.65 -13.61 6.55
C ARG A 149 10.24 -14.38 7.77
N ILE A 150 9.87 -15.66 7.63
CA ILE A 150 9.41 -16.48 8.76
C ILE A 150 10.47 -16.57 9.87
N THR A 151 11.75 -16.67 9.52
CA THR A 151 12.86 -16.67 10.49
C THR A 151 13.00 -15.33 11.19
N LYS A 152 12.70 -14.21 10.51
CA LYS A 152 12.67 -12.89 11.13
C LYS A 152 11.54 -12.81 12.15
N VAL A 153 10.35 -13.34 11.82
CA VAL A 153 9.19 -13.40 12.75
C VAL A 153 9.54 -14.19 14.00
N LEU A 154 10.19 -15.34 13.85
CA LEU A 154 10.61 -16.18 14.98
C LEU A 154 11.66 -15.51 15.89
N ASN A 155 12.44 -14.55 15.37
CA ASN A 155 13.51 -13.87 16.10
C ASN A 155 13.17 -12.41 16.47
N MET A 156 11.87 -12.04 16.50
CA MET A 156 11.46 -10.67 16.78
C MET A 156 11.79 -10.25 18.21
N LYS A 157 12.28 -9.03 18.35
CA LYS A 157 12.53 -8.43 19.67
C LYS A 157 11.21 -7.94 20.29
N PRO A 158 11.13 -7.80 21.63
CA PRO A 158 9.90 -7.35 22.30
C PRO A 158 9.25 -6.08 21.71
N PRO A 159 10.00 -5.03 21.29
CA PRO A 159 9.41 -3.86 20.65
C PRO A 159 8.76 -4.15 19.28
N GLU A 160 9.31 -5.08 18.50
CA GLU A 160 8.76 -5.48 17.20
C GLU A 160 7.45 -6.28 17.39
N ILE A 161 7.42 -7.16 18.40
CA ILE A 161 6.21 -7.90 18.79
C ILE A 161 5.13 -6.92 19.27
N LEU A 162 5.49 -5.94 20.09
CA LEU A 162 4.55 -4.91 20.55
C LEU A 162 3.98 -4.13 19.37
N SER A 163 4.82 -3.71 18.42
CA SER A 163 4.35 -3.01 17.21
C SER A 163 3.38 -3.86 16.38
N MET A 164 3.57 -5.18 16.33
CA MET A 164 2.64 -6.10 15.67
C MET A 164 1.29 -6.15 16.39
N LEU A 165 1.30 -6.21 17.73
CA LEU A 165 0.08 -6.21 18.54
C LEU A 165 -0.67 -4.88 18.44
N GLU A 166 0.02 -3.75 18.46
CA GLU A 166 -0.57 -2.42 18.29
C GLU A 166 -1.26 -2.27 16.94
N GLU A 167 -0.70 -2.84 15.87
CA GLU A 167 -1.35 -2.82 14.56
C GLU A 167 -2.60 -3.72 14.55
N ALA A 168 -2.50 -4.94 15.09
CA ALA A 168 -3.63 -5.87 15.18
C ALA A 168 -4.78 -5.31 16.02
N ALA A 169 -4.47 -4.57 17.08
CA ALA A 169 -5.44 -3.85 17.91
C ALA A 169 -5.93 -2.53 17.27
N GLY A 170 -5.32 -2.08 16.17
CA GLY A 170 -5.64 -0.82 15.51
C GLY A 170 -5.24 0.44 16.31
N THR A 171 -4.42 0.30 17.36
CA THR A 171 -4.01 1.42 18.22
C THR A 171 -2.88 2.25 17.60
N ARG A 172 -2.12 1.66 16.67
CA ARG A 172 -0.97 2.32 16.01
C ARG A 172 -1.31 3.64 15.32
N MET A 173 -2.49 3.74 14.69
CA MET A 173 -2.93 4.99 14.05
C MET A 173 -3.05 6.12 15.09
N TYR A 174 -3.60 5.82 16.26
CA TYR A 174 -3.81 6.81 17.31
C TYR A 174 -2.49 7.28 17.90
N GLU A 175 -1.56 6.36 18.16
CA GLU A 175 -0.23 6.73 18.64
C GLU A 175 0.54 7.55 17.61
N THR A 176 0.46 7.20 16.32
CA THR A 176 1.08 8.00 15.25
C THR A 176 0.51 9.42 15.18
N LYS A 177 -0.82 9.57 15.34
CA LYS A 177 -1.47 10.90 15.37
C LYS A 177 -1.05 11.70 16.61
N LYS A 178 -0.96 11.04 17.77
CA LYS A 178 -0.52 11.66 19.02
C LYS A 178 0.95 12.11 18.94
N GLU A 179 1.85 11.28 18.43
CA GLU A 179 3.25 11.65 18.19
C GLU A 179 3.37 12.85 17.23
N ALA A 180 2.59 12.85 16.13
CA ALA A 180 2.57 13.97 15.19
C ALA A 180 2.07 15.27 15.84
N ALA A 181 1.05 15.19 16.71
CA ALA A 181 0.54 16.32 17.45
C ALA A 181 1.57 16.85 18.46
N LEU A 182 2.21 15.97 19.23
CA LEU A 182 3.28 16.32 20.18
C LEU A 182 4.45 17.00 19.48
N LYS A 183 4.89 16.47 18.34
CA LYS A 183 5.96 17.07 17.53
C LYS A 183 5.59 18.44 16.98
N THR A 184 4.30 18.67 16.70
CA THR A 184 3.80 19.97 16.27
C THR A 184 3.79 20.97 17.44
N LEU A 185 3.41 20.52 18.64
CA LEU A 185 3.46 21.33 19.85
C LEU A 185 4.89 21.74 20.19
N GLU A 186 5.84 20.80 20.17
CA GLU A 186 7.25 21.06 20.43
C GLU A 186 7.83 22.10 19.45
N LYS A 187 7.53 21.97 18.15
CA LYS A 187 7.93 22.97 17.15
C LYS A 187 7.33 24.35 17.39
N LYS A 188 6.09 24.42 17.88
CA LYS A 188 5.45 25.70 18.21
C LYS A 188 6.08 26.30 19.45
N GLN A 189 6.35 25.50 20.49
CA GLN A 189 6.99 25.95 21.71
C GLN A 189 8.39 26.51 21.42
N SER A 190 9.20 25.79 20.64
CA SER A 190 10.53 26.26 20.24
C SER A 190 10.49 27.62 19.53
N LYS A 191 9.44 27.89 18.74
CA LYS A 191 9.26 29.21 18.09
C LYS A 191 8.87 30.31 19.07
N VAL A 192 8.04 29.98 20.07
CA VAL A 192 7.69 30.93 21.14
C VAL A 192 8.95 31.27 21.93
N ASP A 193 9.72 30.27 22.34
CA ASP A 193 10.96 30.46 23.10
C ASP A 193 11.99 31.30 22.33
N GLU A 194 12.05 31.15 21.00
CA GLU A 194 12.89 32.00 20.13
C GLU A 194 12.40 33.45 20.08
N ILE A 195 11.09 33.68 20.02
CA ILE A 195 10.50 35.03 19.99
C ILE A 195 10.69 35.72 21.34
N ASP A 196 10.45 35.03 22.45
CA ASP A 196 10.60 35.60 23.79
C ASP A 196 12.05 36.04 24.05
N LYS A 197 13.03 35.21 23.63
CA LYS A 197 14.45 35.58 23.67
C LYS A 197 14.80 36.83 22.84
N LEU A 198 14.08 37.08 21.75
CA LEU A 198 14.29 38.27 20.92
C LEU A 198 13.60 39.52 21.50
N LEU A 199 12.55 39.35 22.30
CA LEU A 199 11.81 40.45 22.93
C LEU A 199 12.43 40.88 24.26
N ASP A 200 13.08 39.96 24.98
CA ASP A 200 13.77 40.22 26.25
C ASP A 200 15.19 40.83 26.06
N HIS A 201 15.58 41.14 24.82
CA HIS A 201 16.79 41.87 24.43
C HIS A 201 16.45 43.21 23.77
#